data_AF-A0A2N5I9U3-F1
#
_entry.id   AF-A0A2N5I9U3-F1
#
_cell.length_a   1.000
_cell.length_b   1.000
_cell.length_c   1.000
_cell.angle_alpha   90.00
_cell.angle_beta   90.00
_cell.angle_gamma   90.00
#
_symmetry.space_group_name_H-M   'P 1'
#
loop_
_entity.id
_entity.type
_entity.pdbx_description
1 polymer ?
#
loop_
_entity_poly.entity_id
_entity_poly.type
_entity_poly.pdbx_seq_one_letter_code
_entity_poly.pdbx_strand_id
1 'polypeptide(L)'
;MLKVKVKVKDKRFSIPVPYPVLNLVSFIITSKRIIRLINKAIEKDGSKFFFPEIERKDLKPLLQGFSKHSGVILVETKLNDGIEVEVKL
;
A
#
# COMPACT_ATOMS: atom_id res chain seq x y z
N MET A 1 -12.30 6.37 3.58
CA MET A 1 -12.12 4.90 3.46
C MET A 1 -11.39 4.70 2.17
N LEU A 2 -10.16 4.17 2.21
CA LEU A 2 -9.33 4.04 1.02
C LEU A 2 -10.06 3.22 -0.04
N LYS A 3 -10.04 3.69 -1.29
CA LYS A 3 -10.64 3.05 -2.45
C LYS A 3 -9.59 2.95 -3.53
N VAL A 4 -9.40 1.73 -4.03
CA VAL A 4 -8.58 1.48 -5.20
C VAL A 4 -9.51 1.31 -6.37
N LYS A 5 -9.44 2.21 -7.34
CA LYS A 5 -10.13 2.08 -8.61
C LYS A 5 -9.15 1.56 -9.65
N VAL A 6 -9.57 0.55 -10.38
CA VAL A 6 -8.82 -0.01 -11.49
C VAL A 6 -9.72 0.03 -12.72
N LYS A 7 -9.23 0.61 -13.80
CA LYS A 7 -9.93 0.66 -15.08
C LYS A 7 -9.11 -0.10 -16.10
N VAL A 8 -9.73 -1.14 -16.66
CA VAL A 8 -9.13 -2.05 -17.64
C VAL A 8 -10.04 -2.03 -18.86
N LYS A 9 -9.60 -1.38 -19.95
CA LYS A 9 -10.39 -1.22 -21.18
C LYS A 9 -11.80 -0.70 -20.83
N ASP A 10 -12.83 -1.53 -21.02
CA ASP A 10 -14.24 -1.18 -20.79
C ASP A 10 -14.76 -1.51 -19.38
N LYS A 11 -13.94 -2.13 -18.51
CA LYS A 11 -14.34 -2.52 -17.15
C LYS A 11 -13.74 -1.57 -16.11
N ARG A 12 -14.57 -1.18 -15.14
CA ARG A 12 -14.16 -0.37 -13.98
C ARG A 12 -14.43 -1.14 -12.70
N PHE A 13 -13.40 -1.32 -11.89
CA PHE A 13 -13.46 -1.95 -10.60
C PHE A 13 -13.18 -0.91 -9.52
N SER A 14 -13.92 -0.97 -8.42
CA SER A 14 -13.68 -0.12 -7.25
C SER A 14 -13.65 -1.02 -6.02
N ILE A 15 -12.46 -1.19 -5.47
CA ILE A 15 -12.21 -2.05 -4.31
C ILE A 15 -12.08 -1.16 -3.08
N PRO A 16 -13.05 -1.19 -2.14
CA PRO A 16 -12.89 -0.51 -0.88
C PRO A 16 -11.86 -1.25 -0.02
N VAL A 17 -10.98 -0.48 0.62
CA VAL A 17 -9.97 -0.96 1.56
C VAL A 17 -10.25 -0.32 2.92
N PRO A 18 -10.96 -1.05 3.81
CA PRO A 18 -11.26 -0.57 5.16
C PRO A 18 -10.00 -0.32 5.99
N TYR A 19 -10.04 0.67 6.89
CA TYR A 19 -8.93 0.95 7.81
C TYR A 19 -8.50 -0.24 8.69
N PRO A 20 -9.39 -1.16 9.13
CA PRO A 20 -8.95 -2.38 9.81
C PRO A 20 -7.98 -3.22 8.98
N VAL A 21 -8.18 -3.30 7.66
CA VAL A 21 -7.28 -4.00 6.74
C VAL A 21 -5.92 -3.29 6.69
N LEU A 22 -5.92 -1.97 6.55
CA LEU A 22 -4.68 -1.18 6.58
C LEU A 22 -3.92 -1.30 7.91
N ASN A 23 -4.64 -1.35 9.03
CA ASN A 23 -4.06 -1.53 10.36
C ASN A 23 -3.47 -2.94 10.55
N LEU A 24 -4.11 -3.97 10.00
CA LEU A 24 -3.56 -5.33 9.97
C LEU A 24 -2.29 -5.40 9.12
N VAL A 25 -2.31 -4.81 7.91
CA VAL A 25 -1.13 -4.71 7.05
C VAL A 25 0.00 -3.98 7.77
N SER A 26 -0.29 -2.88 8.46
CA SER A 26 0.70 -2.17 9.28
C SER A 26 1.36 -3.07 10.33
N PHE A 27 0.61 -3.96 10.97
CA PHE A 27 1.16 -4.91 11.93
C PHE A 27 2.10 -5.93 11.28
N ILE A 28 1.78 -6.36 10.05
CA ILE A 28 2.60 -7.32 9.30
C ILE A 28 3.90 -6.67 8.84
N ILE A 29 3.84 -5.49 8.20
CA ILE A 29 5.02 -4.83 7.61
C ILE A 29 5.99 -4.27 8.65
N THR A 30 5.54 -4.02 9.89
CA THR A 30 6.38 -3.56 11.01
C THR A 30 7.03 -4.71 11.79
N SER A 31 6.68 -5.96 11.49
CA SER A 31 7.24 -7.12 12.18
C SER A 31 8.68 -7.38 11.73
N LYS A 32 9.61 -7.39 12.69
CA LYS A 32 11.03 -7.75 12.46
C LYS A 32 11.21 -9.07 11.71
N ARG A 33 10.35 -10.06 11.98
CA ARG A 33 10.41 -11.37 11.30
C ARG A 33 10.05 -11.23 9.82
N ILE A 34 8.99 -10.48 9.52
CA ILE A 34 8.55 -10.24 8.14
C ILE A 34 9.61 -9.43 7.38
N ILE A 35 10.13 -8.36 7.98
CA ILE A 35 11.20 -7.54 7.38
C ILE A 35 12.43 -8.39 7.06
N ARG A 36 12.85 -9.28 7.97
CA ARG A 36 13.97 -10.19 7.74
C ARG A 36 13.70 -11.17 6.59
N LEU A 37 12.47 -11.69 6.47
CA LEU A 37 12.08 -12.57 5.37
C LEU A 37 12.08 -11.82 4.03
N ILE A 38 11.55 -10.60 4.01
CA ILE A 38 11.55 -9.71 2.84
C ILE A 38 12.99 -9.41 2.40
N ASN A 39 13.85 -8.97 3.31
CA ASN A 39 15.26 -8.68 2.99
C ASN A 39 16.02 -9.91 2.51
N LYS A 40 15.77 -11.09 3.11
CA LYS A 40 16.37 -12.34 2.65
C LYS A 40 15.89 -12.74 1.24
N ALA A 41 14.66 -12.42 0.87
CA ALA A 41 14.14 -12.64 -0.48
C ALA A 41 14.79 -11.66 -1.48
N ILE A 42 14.87 -10.37 -1.13
CA ILE A 42 15.48 -9.33 -1.98
C ILE A 42 16.97 -9.61 -2.23
N GLU A 43 17.69 -10.06 -1.20
CA GLU A 43 19.11 -10.45 -1.28
C GLU A 43 19.31 -11.64 -2.22
N LYS A 44 18.41 -12.63 -2.19
CA LYS A 44 18.45 -13.79 -3.11
C LYS A 44 18.22 -13.39 -4.56
N ASP A 45 17.41 -12.37 -4.80
CA ASP A 45 17.15 -11.84 -6.14
C ASP A 45 18.30 -10.94 -6.66
N GLY A 46 19.39 -10.78 -5.88
CA GLY A 46 20.57 -10.01 -6.26
C GLY A 46 20.38 -8.49 -6.23
N SER A 47 19.26 -8.02 -5.67
CA SER A 47 18.96 -6.60 -5.57
C SER A 47 19.74 -5.95 -4.42
N LYS A 48 20.22 -4.73 -4.63
CA LYS A 48 20.89 -3.91 -3.61
C LYS A 48 19.92 -3.18 -2.68
N PHE A 49 18.61 -3.35 -2.90
CA PHE A 49 17.60 -2.70 -2.09
C PHE A 49 17.51 -3.37 -0.71
N PHE A 50 17.39 -2.57 0.33
CA PHE A 50 17.14 -3.04 1.69
C PHE A 50 15.83 -2.42 2.17
N PHE A 51 14.88 -3.26 2.58
CA PHE A 51 13.64 -2.80 3.16
C PHE A 51 13.93 -2.29 4.58
N PRO A 52 13.68 -0.99 4.87
CA PRO A 52 13.99 -0.40 6.16
C PRO A 52 13.08 -0.95 7.25
N GLU A 53 13.56 -0.93 8.48
CA GLU A 53 12.70 -1.18 9.63
C GLU A 53 11.77 0.01 9.84
N ILE A 54 10.46 -0.25 9.80
CA ILE A 54 9.42 0.76 10.00
C ILE A 54 8.81 0.53 11.36
N GLU A 55 8.79 1.56 12.21
CA GLU A 55 8.14 1.44 13.50
C GLU A 55 6.63 1.66 13.39
N ARG A 56 5.86 0.85 14.13
CA ARG A 56 4.40 0.96 14.16
C ARG A 56 3.92 2.32 14.65
N LYS A 57 4.68 2.96 15.54
CA LYS A 57 4.36 4.28 16.10
C LYS A 57 4.33 5.36 15.00
N ASP A 58 5.08 5.17 13.92
CA ASP A 58 5.15 6.12 12.80
C ASP A 58 4.02 5.90 11.79
N LEU A 59 3.59 4.65 11.61
CA LEU A 59 2.49 4.31 10.70
C LEU A 59 1.10 4.63 11.26
N LYS A 60 0.92 4.54 12.58
CA LYS A 60 -0.40 4.76 13.20
C LYS A 60 -0.94 6.19 12.96
N PRO A 61 -0.17 7.27 13.13
CA PRO A 61 -0.60 8.62 12.79
C PRO A 61 -0.94 8.78 11.31
N LEU A 62 -0.16 8.17 10.41
CA LEU A 62 -0.41 8.19 8.98
C LEU A 62 -1.77 7.56 8.63
N LEU A 63 -2.05 6.36 9.15
CA LEU A 63 -3.32 5.67 8.93
C LEU A 63 -4.51 6.43 9.53
N GLN A 64 -4.32 7.07 10.69
CA GLN A 64 -5.34 7.95 11.26
C GLN A 64 -5.56 9.19 10.39
N GLY A 65 -4.50 9.80 9.86
CA GLY A 65 -4.58 10.88 8.89
C GLY A 65 -5.41 10.49 7.67
N PHE A 66 -5.17 9.30 7.12
CA PHE A 66 -5.95 8.74 6.02
C PHE A 66 -7.41 8.53 6.37
N SER A 67 -7.74 8.25 7.64
CA SER A 67 -9.14 8.11 8.10
C SER A 67 -9.90 9.41 8.23
N LYS A 68 -9.19 10.51 8.46
CA LYS A 68 -9.78 11.85 8.64
C LYS A 68 -10.00 12.59 7.34
N HIS A 69 -9.32 12.18 6.27
CA HIS A 69 -9.43 12.80 4.96
C HIS A 69 -10.20 11.87 4.02
N SER A 70 -11.05 12.44 3.18
CA SER A 70 -11.72 11.73 2.10
C SER A 70 -11.65 12.58 0.85
N GLY A 71 -11.70 11.97 -0.32
CA GLY A 71 -11.66 12.71 -1.58
C GLY A 71 -10.25 12.93 -2.15
N VAL A 72 -9.20 12.72 -1.35
CA VAL A 72 -7.80 12.95 -1.75
C VAL A 72 -7.30 11.81 -2.62
N ILE A 73 -6.79 12.13 -3.81
CA ILE A 73 -6.10 11.18 -4.69
C ILE A 73 -4.67 11.05 -4.18
N LEU A 74 -4.29 9.85 -3.76
CA LEU A 74 -2.94 9.54 -3.30
C LEU A 74 -2.04 9.12 -4.45
N VAL A 75 -2.60 8.36 -5.38
CA VAL A 75 -1.89 7.85 -6.55
C VAL A 75 -2.85 7.87 -7.73
N GLU A 76 -2.38 8.39 -8.84
CA GLU A 76 -3.02 8.25 -10.14
C GLU A 76 -1.94 7.86 -11.14
N THR A 77 -2.11 6.71 -11.77
CA THR A 77 -1.13 6.20 -12.73
C THR A 77 -1.81 5.43 -13.84
N LYS A 78 -1.15 5.41 -15.00
CA LYS A 78 -1.52 4.61 -16.15
C LYS A 78 -0.34 3.71 -16.53
N LEU A 79 -0.59 2.41 -16.53
CA LEU A 79 0.37 1.40 -16.90
C LEU A 79 0.55 1.35 -18.43
N ASN A 80 1.67 0.79 -18.89
CA ASN A 80 2.02 0.70 -20.31
C ASN A 80 1.00 -0.08 -21.16
N ASP A 81 0.25 -0.98 -20.52
CA ASP A 81 -0.83 -1.76 -21.11
C ASP A 81 -2.19 -1.02 -21.13
N GLY A 82 -2.21 0.24 -20.72
CA GLY A 82 -3.38 1.11 -20.71
C GLY A 82 -4.28 0.96 -19.48
N ILE A 83 -3.89 0.15 -18.50
CA ILE A 83 -4.62 0.01 -17.23
C ILE A 83 -4.43 1.28 -16.39
N GLU A 84 -5.53 1.88 -15.95
CA GLU A 84 -5.53 3.06 -15.10
C GLU A 84 -5.80 2.63 -13.64
N VAL A 85 -4.95 3.11 -12.72
CA VAL A 85 -5.06 2.84 -11.29
C VAL A 85 -5.14 4.16 -10.54
N GLU A 86 -6.23 4.34 -9.79
CA GLU A 86 -6.46 5.49 -8.90
C GLU A 86 -6.60 4.98 -7.47
N VAL A 87 -5.76 5.46 -6.55
CA VAL A 87 -5.90 5.23 -5.11
C VAL A 87 -6.37 6.51 -4.45
N LYS A 88 -7.52 6.44 -3.79
CA LYS A 88 -8.22 7.60 -3.22
C LYS A 88 -8.64 7.35 -1.78
N LEU A 89 -8.61 8.36 -0.93
CA LEU A 89 -9.08 8.32 0.47
C LEU A 89 -10.59 8.50 0.62
#